data_AF-A0A4R4UET1-F1
#
_entry.id   AF-A0A4R4UET1-F1
#
_cell.length_a   1.000
_cell.length_b   1.000
_cell.length_c   1.000
_cell.angle_alpha   90.00
_cell.angle_beta   90.00
_cell.angle_gamma   90.00
#
_symmetry.space_group_name_H-M   'P 1'
#
loop_
_entity.id
_entity.type
_entity.pdbx_description
1 polymer ?
#
loop_
_entity_poly.entity_id
_entity_poly.type
_entity_poly.pdbx_seq_one_letter_code
_entity_poly.pdbx_strand_id
1 'polypeptide(L)'
;MQIKHSTVPGNGTLHHIVTRGGGRFGILVDAAQRRHFFVYDSADADEPSERFVLDPDEADQLADLLHHRSVEDRLTALERRLTDLTSTTK
;
A
#
# COMPACT_ATOMS: atom_id res chain seq x y z
N MET A 1 0.42 0.65 -10.32
CA MET A 1 1.10 0.09 -9.14
C MET A 1 1.32 -1.37 -9.42
N GLN A 2 2.52 -1.86 -9.15
CA GLN A 2 2.88 -3.27 -9.27
C GLN A 2 3.17 -3.79 -7.86
N ILE A 3 2.55 -4.90 -7.48
CA ILE A 3 2.80 -5.55 -6.18
C ILE A 3 3.33 -6.95 -6.46
N LYS A 4 4.52 -7.27 -5.95
CA LYS A 4 5.08 -8.62 -5.97
C LYS A 4 5.05 -9.19 -4.57
N HIS A 5 4.60 -10.44 -4.44
CA HIS A 5 4.63 -11.16 -3.18
C HIS A 5 5.83 -12.11 -3.20
N SER A 6 6.61 -12.11 -2.14
CA SER A 6 7.63 -13.11 -1.90
C SER A 6 7.45 -13.67 -0.50
N THR A 7 7.47 -15.00 -0.40
CA THR A 7 7.53 -15.69 0.88
C THR A 7 8.99 -15.68 1.34
N VAL A 8 9.24 -15.11 2.50
CA VAL A 8 10.58 -15.11 3.10
C VAL A 8 10.70 -16.39 3.94
N PRO A 9 11.80 -17.17 3.83
CA PRO A 9 12.03 -18.31 4.71
C PRO A 9 11.96 -17.86 6.18
N GLY A 10 11.00 -18.40 6.94
CA GLY A 10 10.75 -17.97 8.33
C GLY A 10 9.36 -17.40 8.65
N ASN A 11 8.32 -17.75 7.88
CA ASN A 11 6.90 -17.42 8.14
C ASN A 11 6.55 -15.92 8.04
N GLY A 12 7.10 -15.22 7.05
CA GLY A 12 6.70 -13.84 6.76
C GLY A 12 6.32 -13.61 5.30
N THR A 13 5.35 -12.73 5.09
CA THR A 13 4.94 -12.29 3.75
C THR A 13 5.53 -10.93 3.46
N LEU A 14 6.37 -10.85 2.43
CA LEU A 14 6.96 -9.60 1.98
C LEU A 14 6.24 -9.12 0.72
N HIS A 15 5.62 -7.95 0.83
CA HIS A 15 4.96 -7.22 -0.25
C HIS A 15 5.93 -6.19 -0.82
N HIS A 16 6.42 -6.39 -2.04
CA HIS A 16 7.19 -5.39 -2.78
C HIS A 16 6.26 -4.54 -3.61
N ILE A 17 6.32 -3.22 -3.43
CA ILE A 17 5.42 -2.28 -4.07
C ILE A 17 6.24 -1.30 -4.90
N VAL A 18 5.85 -1.14 -6.16
CA VAL A 18 6.39 -0.11 -7.05
C VAL A 18 5.26 0.83 -7.47
N THR A 19 5.41 2.08 -7.09
CA THR A 19 4.47 3.16 -7.42
C THR A 19 4.59 3.55 -8.90
N ARG A 20 3.61 4.29 -9.42
CA ARG A 20 3.67 4.79 -10.80
C ARG A 20 4.81 5.80 -11.03
N GLY A 21 5.21 6.53 -9.97
CA GLY A 21 6.33 7.47 -10.02
C GLY A 21 7.70 6.82 -9.87
N GLY A 22 7.78 5.49 -9.81
CA GLY A 22 9.05 4.76 -9.68
C GLY A 22 9.51 4.53 -8.24
N GLY A 23 8.89 5.18 -7.24
CA GLY A 23 9.19 4.93 -5.83
C GLY A 23 8.90 3.47 -5.45
N ARG A 24 9.84 2.85 -4.73
CA ARG A 24 9.79 1.45 -4.32
C ARG A 24 9.83 1.35 -2.80
N PHE A 25 8.90 0.59 -2.24
CA PHE A 25 8.85 0.31 -0.81
C PHE A 25 8.34 -1.12 -0.58
N GLY A 26 8.56 -1.63 0.63
CA GLY A 26 8.19 -3.00 0.99
C GLY A 26 7.48 -3.06 2.33
N ILE A 27 6.61 -4.06 2.49
CA ILE A 27 5.99 -4.37 3.79
C ILE A 27 6.21 -5.86 4.08
N LEU A 28 6.92 -6.18 5.16
CA LEU A 28 7.00 -7.55 5.68
C LEU A 28 6.08 -7.68 6.87
N VAL A 29 5.21 -8.69 6.86
CA VAL A 29 4.52 -9.15 8.06
C VAL A 29 5.27 -10.38 8.57
N ASP A 30 5.90 -10.27 9.74
CA ASP A 30 6.63 -11.37 10.35
C ASP A 30 5.69 -12.37 11.07
N ALA A 31 6.25 -13.48 11.54
CA ALA A 31 5.50 -14.52 12.25
C ALA A 31 4.87 -14.04 13.56
N ALA A 32 5.43 -12.99 14.16
CA ALA A 32 4.93 -12.34 15.38
C ALA A 32 3.90 -11.24 15.07
N GLN A 33 3.41 -11.17 13.82
CA GLN A 33 2.48 -10.16 13.33
C GLN A 33 3.02 -8.72 13.42
N ARG A 34 4.33 -8.54 13.53
CA ARG A 34 4.95 -7.21 13.42
C ARG A 34 5.09 -6.84 11.96
N ARG A 35 4.89 -5.57 11.67
CA ARG A 35 4.95 -5.04 10.31
C ARG A 35 6.26 -4.28 10.17
N HIS A 36 7.05 -4.64 9.17
CA HIS A 36 8.24 -3.92 8.82
C HIS A 36 8.00 -3.16 7.54
N PHE A 37 8.22 -1.85 7.56
CA PHE A 37 8.16 -0.98 6.40
C PHE A 37 9.58 -0.72 5.90
N PHE A 38 9.80 -0.93 4.61
CA PHE A 38 11.09 -0.76 3.95
C PHE A 38 11.00 0.31 2.89
N VAL A 39 11.97 1.20 2.84
CA VAL A 39 12.18 2.13 1.73
C VAL A 39 13.38 1.63 0.93
N TYR A 40 13.27 1.66 -0.40
CA TYR A 40 14.38 1.32 -1.28
C TYR A 40 14.80 2.56 -2.04
N ASP A 41 16.11 2.75 -2.19
CA ASP A 41 16.64 3.76 -3.11
C ASP A 41 16.39 3.31 -4.56
N SER A 42 16.22 4.30 -5.43
CA SER A 42 16.25 4.14 -6.88
C SER A 42 17.60 3.64 -7.41
N ALA A 43 18.71 3.94 -6.73
CA ALA A 43 20.06 3.58 -7.15
C ALA A 43 20.44 2.13 -6.79
N ASP A 44 19.97 1.63 -5.65
CA ASP A 44 20.13 0.24 -5.22
C ASP A 44 18.81 -0.29 -4.67
N ALA A 45 18.23 -1.22 -5.41
CA ALA A 45 16.88 -1.70 -5.17
C ALA A 45 16.84 -3.08 -4.50
N ASP A 46 18.01 -3.65 -4.17
CA ASP A 46 18.13 -4.96 -3.54
C ASP A 46 18.32 -4.85 -2.02
N GLU A 47 18.89 -3.75 -1.53
CA GLU A 47 18.97 -3.46 -0.08
C GLU A 47 18.04 -2.29 0.30
N PRO A 48 17.24 -2.41 1.37
CA PRO A 48 16.43 -1.29 1.83
C PRO A 48 17.33 -0.20 2.43
N SER A 49 17.16 1.03 1.96
CA SER A 49 17.86 2.21 2.49
C SER A 49 17.41 2.55 3.90
N GLU A 50 16.13 2.31 4.21
CA GLU A 50 15.57 2.52 5.53
C GLU A 50 14.62 1.39 5.92
N ARG A 51 14.60 1.08 7.21
CA ARG A 51 13.73 0.08 7.81
C ARG A 51 13.05 0.65 9.05
N PHE A 52 11.73 0.54 9.07
CA PHE A 52 10.90 0.87 10.22
C PHE A 52 10.22 -0.41 10.71
N VAL A 53 10.23 -0.63 12.01
CA VAL A 53 9.40 -1.64 12.66
C VAL A 53 8.19 -0.89 13.20
N LEU A 54 7.00 -1.27 12.74
CA LEU A 54 5.75 -0.69 13.18
C LEU A 54 5.13 -1.63 14.21
N ASP A 55 4.81 -1.06 15.37
CA ASP A 55 3.95 -1.72 16.33
C ASP A 55 2.51 -1.81 15.79
N PRO A 56 1.67 -2.69 16.36
CA PRO A 56 0.33 -2.93 15.82
C PRO A 56 -0.53 -1.67 15.67
N ASP A 57 -0.50 -0.79 16.65
CA ASP A 57 -1.24 0.47 16.67
C ASP A 57 -0.70 1.50 15.67
N GLU A 58 0.62 1.59 15.49
CA GLU A 58 1.25 2.44 14.46
C GLU A 58 0.88 1.98 13.05
N ALA A 59 0.86 0.66 12.84
CA ALA A 59 0.45 0.08 11.57
C ALA A 59 -1.03 0.34 11.25
N ASP A 60 -1.90 0.25 12.26
CA ASP A 60 -3.33 0.54 12.11
C ASP A 60 -3.55 2.03 11.76
N GLN A 61 -2.87 2.95 12.45
CA GLN A 61 -2.93 4.38 12.14
C GLN A 61 -2.45 4.69 10.73
N LEU A 62 -1.35 4.08 10.29
CA LEU A 62 -0.83 4.27 8.94
C LEU A 62 -1.84 3.75 7.89
N ALA A 63 -2.48 2.61 8.16
CA ALA A 63 -3.50 2.05 7.28
C ALA A 63 -4.69 3.02 7.14
N ASP A 64 -5.14 3.63 8.24
CA ASP A 64 -6.22 4.62 8.23
C ASP A 64 -5.87 5.86 7.40
N LEU A 65 -4.65 6.40 7.55
CA LEU A 65 -4.17 7.54 6.75
C LEU A 65 -4.13 7.21 5.26
N LEU A 66 -3.63 6.02 4.90
CA LEU A 66 -3.61 5.55 3.52
C LEU A 66 -5.03 5.28 2.98
N HIS A 67 -5.99 4.92 3.83
CA HIS A 67 -7.39 4.71 3.46
C HIS A 67 -8.17 6.02 3.27
N HIS A 68 -7.78 7.10 3.96
CA HIS A 68 -8.57 8.33 4.03
C HIS A 68 -8.75 9.02 2.67
N ARG A 69 -7.75 8.96 1.78
CA ARG A 69 -7.87 9.48 0.40
C ARG A 69 -8.75 8.61 -0.50
N SER A 70 -9.05 7.37 -0.10
CA SER A 70 -9.89 6.47 -0.90
C SER A 70 -11.38 6.76 -0.77
N VAL A 71 -11.85 7.36 0.33
CA VAL A 71 -13.30 7.59 0.52
C VAL A 71 -13.80 8.71 -0.38
N GLU A 72 -13.07 9.83 -0.45
CA GLU A 72 -13.39 10.93 -1.35
C GLU A 72 -13.29 10.48 -2.81
N ASP A 73 -12.21 9.81 -3.20
CA ASP A 73 -12.03 9.26 -4.54
C ASP A 73 -13.12 8.22 -4.90
N ARG A 74 -13.54 7.39 -3.94
CA ARG A 74 -14.65 6.42 -4.11
C ARG A 74 -15.99 7.13 -4.23
N LEU A 75 -16.21 8.20 -3.48
CA LEU A 75 -17.43 9.01 -3.56
C LEU A 75 -17.52 9.73 -4.91
N THR A 76 -16.43 10.38 -5.35
CA THR A 76 -16.36 10.99 -6.67
C THR A 76 -16.57 9.97 -7.80
N ALA A 77 -16.02 8.75 -7.66
CA ALA A 77 -16.27 7.68 -8.61
C ALA A 77 -17.74 7.20 -8.60
N LEU A 78 -18.40 7.20 -7.44
CA LEU A 78 -19.81 6.86 -7.28
C LEU A 78 -20.72 7.94 -7.89
N GLU A 79 -20.46 9.21 -7.60
CA GLU A 79 -21.18 10.37 -8.14
C GLU A 79 -21.11 10.42 -9.66
N ARG A 80 -19.93 10.13 -10.22
CA ARG A 80 -19.75 10.03 -11.68
C ARG A 80 -20.62 8.92 -12.28
N ARG A 81 -20.62 7.72 -11.69
CA ARG A 81 -21.45 6.60 -12.16
C ARG A 81 -22.95 6.90 -12.04
N LEU A 82 -23.38 7.58 -10.98
CA LEU A 82 -24.77 8.00 -10.80
C LEU A 82 -25.20 9.03 -11.85
N THR A 83 -24.30 9.96 -12.19
CA THR A 83 -24.52 10.96 -13.24
C THR A 83 -24.68 10.28 -14.61
N ASP A 84 -23.85 9.29 -14.92
CA ASP A 84 -23.92 8.52 -16.17
C ASP A 84 -25.24 7.70 -16.28
N LEU A 85 -25.70 7.12 -15.16
CA LEU A 85 -26.96 6.38 -15.08
C LEU A 85 -28.20 7.27 -15.29
N THR A 86 -28.21 8.44 -14.65
CA THR A 86 -29.35 9.37 -14.74
C THR A 86 -29.40 10.13 -16.06
N SER A 87 -28.25 10.38 -16.69
CA SER A 87 -28.18 11.00 -18.02
C SER A 87 -28.56 10.06 -19.18
N THR A 88 -28.47 8.74 -19.00
CA THR A 88 -28.91 7.74 -19.98
C THR A 88 -30.44 7.59 -20.05
N THR A 89 -31.19 8.11 -19.06
CA THR A 89 -32.65 7.99 -18.98
C THR A 89 -33.39 9.21 -19.57
N LYS A 90 -32.70 10.10 -20.30
CA LYS A 90 -33.27 11.30 -20.93
C LYS A 90 -33.14 11.23 -22.45
#